data_AF-A0A0Q0F2Y0-F1
#
_entry.id   AF-A0A0Q0F2Y0-F1
#
_cell.length_a   1.000
_cell.length_b   1.000
_cell.length_c   1.000
_cell.angle_alpha   90.00
_cell.angle_beta   90.00
_cell.angle_gamma   90.00
#
_symmetry.space_group_name_H-M   'P 1'
#
loop_
_entity.id
_entity.type
_entity.pdbx_description
1 polymer ?
#
loop_
_entity_poly.entity_id
_entity_poly.type
_entity_poly.pdbx_seq_one_letter_code
_entity_poly.pdbx_strand_id
1 'polypeptide(L)'
;MKYLWLGLFFIVLIWSGINPKDQFTWLLEVIPAIIGLVLMASSYKHFKLTPILYGFILAHCIVLMVGGHYTYAEVPWFDNLFGSERNNYDKVGHFFQGFVPALLAREILLRKNVVNGKGWLNVFVVSICLAFSAFYELIEWWVAVLSGENA
;
A
#
# COMPACT_ATOMS: atom_id res chain seq x y z
N MET A 1 19.23 8.25 -5.72
CA MET A 1 18.03 7.82 -4.97
C MET A 1 16.72 8.36 -5.53
N LYS A 2 16.43 9.67 -5.56
CA LYS A 2 15.13 10.18 -6.05
C LYS A 2 14.76 9.74 -7.47
N TYR A 3 15.70 9.83 -8.42
CA TYR A 3 15.46 9.45 -9.82
C TYR A 3 15.33 7.93 -9.98
N LEU A 4 16.08 7.16 -9.19
CA LEU A 4 15.95 5.69 -9.15
C LEU A 4 14.56 5.28 -8.64
N TRP A 5 14.11 5.89 -7.55
CA TRP A 5 12.79 5.66 -6.98
C TRP A 5 11.68 5.95 -8.01
N LEU A 6 11.74 7.13 -8.64
CA LEU A 6 10.76 7.53 -9.66
C LEU A 6 10.84 6.63 -10.89
N GLY A 7 12.05 6.31 -11.36
CA GLY A 7 12.26 5.40 -12.47
C GLY A 7 11.63 4.04 -12.23
N LEU A 8 11.91 3.42 -11.09
CA LEU A 8 11.32 2.12 -10.71
C LEU A 8 9.79 2.22 -10.60
N PHE A 9 9.27 3.25 -9.93
CA PHE A 9 7.84 3.45 -9.80
C PHE A 9 7.14 3.53 -11.16
N PHE A 10 7.63 4.39 -12.06
CA PHE A 10 7.01 4.55 -13.38
C PHE A 10 7.22 3.35 -14.30
N ILE A 11 8.37 2.68 -14.23
CA ILE A 11 8.61 1.44 -14.99
C ILE A 11 7.58 0.38 -14.60
N VAL A 12 7.38 0.15 -13.29
CA VAL A 12 6.43 -0.85 -12.81
C VAL A 12 4.98 -0.41 -13.06
N LEU A 13 4.65 0.87 -12.91
CA LEU A 13 3.33 1.41 -13.22
C LEU A 13 2.95 1.24 -14.69
N ILE A 14 3.88 1.56 -15.60
CA ILE A 14 3.65 1.41 -17.04
C ILE A 14 3.52 -0.08 -17.37
N TRP A 15 4.42 -0.92 -16.86
CA TRP A 15 4.36 -2.36 -17.07
C TRP A 15 3.05 -2.96 -16.56
N SER A 16 2.60 -2.59 -15.36
CA SER A 16 1.38 -3.15 -14.77
C SER A 16 0.13 -2.79 -15.58
N GLY A 17 0.12 -1.61 -16.21
CA GLY A 17 -0.97 -1.15 -17.07
C GLY A 17 -0.99 -1.75 -18.48
N ILE A 18 0.05 -2.50 -18.89
CA ILE A 18 0.06 -3.18 -20.19
C ILE A 18 -0.67 -4.52 -20.04
N ASN A 19 -1.86 -4.65 -20.63
CA ASN A 19 -2.68 -5.87 -20.59
C ASN A 19 -2.89 -6.45 -19.16
N PRO A 20 -3.40 -5.67 -18.19
CA PRO A 20 -3.80 -6.23 -16.91
C PRO A 20 -4.93 -7.24 -17.12
N LYS A 21 -5.03 -8.22 -16.21
CA LYS A 21 -6.06 -9.26 -16.25
C LYS A 21 -7.48 -8.68 -16.19
N ASP A 22 -7.68 -7.67 -15.34
CA ASP A 22 -8.91 -6.88 -15.30
C ASP A 22 -8.57 -5.40 -15.16
N GLN A 23 -9.08 -4.57 -16.07
CA GLN A 23 -8.75 -3.14 -16.10
C GLN A 23 -9.35 -2.37 -14.92
N PHE A 24 -10.54 -2.78 -14.46
CA PHE A 24 -11.24 -2.10 -13.38
C PHE A 24 -10.53 -2.35 -12.04
N THR A 25 -10.22 -3.62 -11.74
CA THR A 25 -9.44 -4.06 -10.59
C THR A 25 -8.05 -3.44 -10.59
N TRP A 26 -7.36 -3.45 -11.75
CA TRP A 26 -6.06 -2.78 -11.88
C TRP A 26 -6.13 -1.31 -11.48
N LEU A 27 -7.14 -0.59 -11.94
CA LEU A 27 -7.30 0.84 -11.62
C LEU A 27 -7.50 1.04 -10.11
N LEU A 28 -8.37 0.24 -9.49
CA LEU A 28 -8.65 0.34 -8.05
C LEU A 28 -7.41 0.07 -7.20
N GLU A 29 -6.64 -0.96 -7.55
CA GLU A 29 -5.41 -1.33 -6.85
C GLU A 29 -4.27 -0.31 -7.03
N VAL A 30 -4.18 0.32 -8.21
CA VAL A 30 -3.10 1.27 -8.52
C VAL A 30 -3.39 2.69 -8.00
N ILE A 31 -4.64 3.08 -7.81
CA ILE A 31 -5.03 4.40 -7.30
C ILE A 31 -4.31 4.75 -5.97
N PRO A 32 -4.29 3.87 -4.94
CA PRO A 32 -3.55 4.15 -3.70
C PRO A 32 -2.06 4.43 -3.92
N ALA A 33 -1.41 3.75 -4.86
CA ALA A 33 -0.01 4.00 -5.20
C ALA A 33 0.20 5.39 -5.82
N ILE A 34 -0.71 5.82 -6.70
CA ILE A 34 -0.68 7.16 -7.31
C ILE A 34 -0.92 8.23 -6.24
N ILE A 35 -1.90 8.03 -5.34
CA ILE A 35 -2.16 8.93 -4.21
C ILE A 35 -0.90 9.04 -3.33
N GLY A 36 -0.25 7.92 -3.03
CA GLY A 36 1.00 7.88 -2.29
C GLY A 36 2.09 8.73 -2.94
N LEU A 37 2.28 8.62 -4.26
CA LEU A 37 3.24 9.44 -5.01
C LEU A 37 2.94 10.94 -4.87
N VAL A 38 1.68 11.36 -5.05
CA VAL A 38 1.27 12.77 -4.96
C VAL A 38 1.48 13.33 -3.55
N LEU A 39 1.11 12.56 -2.51
CA LEU A 39 1.33 12.95 -1.12
C LEU A 39 2.83 13.09 -0.78
N MET A 40 3.67 12.18 -1.29
CA MET A 40 5.11 12.30 -1.09
C MET A 40 5.71 13.49 -1.84
N ALA A 41 5.27 13.75 -3.08
CA ALA A 41 5.77 14.87 -3.88
C ALA A 41 5.41 16.22 -3.24
N SER A 42 4.17 16.37 -2.77
CA SER A 42 3.68 17.59 -2.10
C SER A 42 4.35 17.83 -0.74
N SER A 43 4.58 16.76 0.03
CA SER A 43 5.25 16.86 1.33
C SER A 43 6.78 17.00 1.23
N TYR A 44 7.41 16.69 0.08
CA TYR A 44 8.86 16.58 -0.06
C TYR A 44 9.67 17.79 0.43
N LYS A 45 9.17 19.02 0.19
CA LYS A 45 9.85 20.26 0.58
C LYS A 45 9.67 20.60 2.06
N HIS A 46 8.54 20.23 2.65
CA HIS A 46 8.15 20.62 4.02
C HIS A 46 8.47 19.54 5.05
N PHE A 47 8.38 18.27 4.66
CA PHE A 47 8.62 17.12 5.51
C PHE A 47 9.17 15.96 4.68
N LYS A 48 10.48 15.99 4.44
CA LYS A 48 11.17 14.91 3.72
C LYS A 48 11.25 13.67 4.60
N LEU A 49 10.72 12.54 4.11
CA LEU A 49 10.76 11.25 4.81
C LEU A 49 12.18 10.65 4.85
N THR A 50 12.40 9.67 5.72
CA THR A 50 13.65 8.92 5.74
C THR A 50 13.83 8.10 4.44
N PRO A 51 15.08 7.90 3.97
CA PRO A 51 15.32 7.07 2.78
C PRO A 51 14.77 5.65 2.89
N ILE A 52 14.79 5.07 4.10
CA ILE A 52 14.26 3.74 4.38
C ILE A 52 12.74 3.72 4.17
N LEU A 53 12.03 4.74 4.68
CA LEU A 53 10.58 4.83 4.51
C LEU A 53 10.18 5.03 3.05
N TYR A 54 10.92 5.84 2.29
CA TYR A 54 10.75 5.91 0.83
C TYR A 54 10.90 4.52 0.17
N GLY A 55 11.84 3.71 0.64
CA GLY A 55 12.02 2.33 0.17
C GLY A 55 10.81 1.43 0.46
N PHE A 56 10.28 1.46 1.69
CA PHE A 56 9.09 0.68 2.04
C PHE A 56 7.83 1.15 1.29
N ILE A 57 7.66 2.45 1.09
CA ILE A 57 6.56 2.98 0.29
C ILE A 57 6.66 2.50 -1.16
N LEU A 58 7.87 2.49 -1.75
CA LEU A 58 8.05 1.94 -3.11
C LEU A 58 7.70 0.47 -3.18
N ALA A 59 8.18 -0.33 -2.21
CA ALA A 59 7.90 -1.75 -2.15
C ALA A 59 6.39 -2.01 -2.05
N HIS A 60 5.68 -1.25 -1.21
CA HIS A 60 4.22 -1.31 -1.12
C HIS A 60 3.55 -0.94 -2.45
N CYS A 61 3.97 0.15 -3.10
CA CYS A 61 3.43 0.53 -4.41
C CYS A 61 3.63 -0.56 -5.47
N ILE A 62 4.79 -1.23 -5.45
CA ILE A 62 5.07 -2.35 -6.36
C ILE A 62 4.15 -3.54 -6.09
N VAL A 63 3.89 -3.86 -4.80
CA VAL A 63 2.95 -4.94 -4.43
C VAL A 63 1.55 -4.64 -4.98
N LEU A 64 1.05 -3.41 -4.82
CA LEU A 64 -0.23 -2.99 -5.37
C LEU A 64 -0.27 -3.08 -6.91
N MET A 65 0.78 -2.61 -7.59
CA MET A 65 0.84 -2.65 -9.06
C MET A 65 0.92 -4.07 -9.63
N VAL A 66 1.68 -4.96 -8.98
CA VAL A 66 1.78 -6.37 -9.38
C VAL A 66 0.45 -7.09 -9.10
N GLY A 67 -0.16 -6.85 -7.94
CA GLY A 67 -1.49 -7.34 -7.60
C GLY A 67 -2.56 -6.86 -8.58
N GLY A 68 -2.55 -5.59 -8.97
CA GLY A 68 -3.46 -5.05 -9.98
C GLY A 68 -3.23 -5.61 -11.38
N HIS A 69 -1.98 -5.87 -11.78
CA HIS A 69 -1.68 -6.43 -13.11
C HIS A 69 -2.22 -7.85 -13.27
N TYR A 70 -1.98 -8.71 -12.27
CA TYR A 70 -2.39 -10.11 -12.33
C TYR A 70 -3.77 -10.37 -11.73
N THR A 71 -4.37 -9.45 -10.99
CA THR A 71 -5.29 -9.74 -9.88
C THR A 71 -4.58 -10.48 -8.75
N TYR A 72 -4.94 -10.18 -7.51
CA TYR A 72 -4.26 -10.73 -6.35
C TYR A 72 -4.28 -12.27 -6.35
N ALA A 73 -5.34 -12.90 -6.85
CA ALA A 73 -5.51 -14.35 -6.85
C ALA A 73 -4.57 -15.06 -7.84
N GLU A 74 -4.20 -14.40 -8.94
CA GLU A 74 -3.46 -15.03 -10.03
C GLU A 74 -1.98 -14.62 -10.08
N VAL A 75 -1.46 -13.99 -9.02
CA VAL A 75 -0.04 -13.63 -8.98
C VAL A 75 0.82 -14.91 -9.05
N PRO A 76 1.69 -15.04 -10.07
CA PRO A 76 2.52 -16.22 -10.24
C PRO A 76 3.37 -16.50 -9.00
N TRP A 77 3.62 -17.78 -8.71
CA TRP A 77 4.36 -18.26 -7.52
C TRP A 77 3.64 -18.07 -6.18
N PHE A 78 2.53 -17.33 -6.14
CA PHE A 78 1.68 -17.19 -4.94
C PHE A 78 0.38 -17.98 -5.06
N ASP A 79 -0.07 -18.22 -6.29
CA ASP A 79 -1.18 -19.10 -6.59
C ASP A 79 -0.90 -20.54 -6.09
N ASN A 80 -1.85 -21.08 -5.31
CA ASN A 80 -1.83 -22.43 -4.74
C ASN A 80 -0.60 -22.82 -3.91
N LEU A 81 0.20 -21.85 -3.43
CA LEU A 81 1.29 -22.11 -2.50
C LEU A 81 0.75 -22.83 -1.25
N PHE A 82 1.24 -24.06 -1.03
CA PHE A 82 0.95 -24.90 0.13
C PHE A 82 -0.53 -25.29 0.33
N GLY A 83 -1.35 -25.32 -0.73
CA GLY A 83 -2.76 -25.70 -0.63
C GLY A 83 -3.56 -24.78 0.31
N SER A 84 -3.13 -23.52 0.45
CA SER A 84 -3.80 -22.55 1.31
C SER A 84 -5.15 -22.17 0.72
N GLU A 85 -6.22 -22.30 1.50
CA GLU A 85 -7.58 -21.88 1.07
C GLU A 85 -7.69 -20.37 0.83
N ARG A 86 -6.78 -19.57 1.41
CA ARG A 86 -6.73 -18.12 1.22
C ARG A 86 -5.53 -17.72 0.38
N ASN A 87 -5.77 -16.81 -0.55
CA ASN A 87 -4.77 -16.18 -1.39
C ASN A 87 -3.53 -15.74 -0.59
N ASN A 88 -2.35 -16.20 -1.00
CA ASN A 88 -1.10 -15.88 -0.31
C ASN A 88 -0.57 -14.48 -0.66
N TYR A 89 -0.89 -13.96 -1.84
CA TYR A 89 -0.47 -12.62 -2.24
C TYR A 89 -1.25 -11.55 -1.47
N ASP A 90 -2.53 -11.80 -1.18
CA ASP A 90 -3.37 -11.00 -0.29
C ASP A 90 -2.74 -10.77 1.09
N LYS A 91 -2.14 -11.81 1.68
CA LYS A 91 -1.40 -11.69 2.94
C LYS A 91 -0.21 -10.75 2.83
N VAL A 92 0.45 -10.70 1.67
CA VAL A 92 1.55 -9.75 1.40
C VAL A 92 1.02 -8.33 1.30
N GLY A 93 -0.09 -8.13 0.57
CA GLY A 93 -0.79 -6.85 0.49
C GLY A 93 -1.13 -6.32 1.89
N HIS A 94 -1.84 -7.12 2.70
CA HIS A 94 -2.20 -6.77 4.07
C HIS A 94 -0.98 -6.50 4.97
N PHE A 95 0.12 -7.25 4.80
CA PHE A 95 1.35 -6.98 5.54
C PHE A 95 1.87 -5.56 5.24
N PHE A 96 1.96 -5.16 3.97
CA PHE A 96 2.41 -3.82 3.60
C PHE A 96 1.37 -2.74 3.98
N GLN A 97 0.08 -3.06 3.86
CA GLN A 97 -1.05 -2.21 4.27
C GLN A 97 -1.02 -1.89 5.76
N GLY A 98 -0.57 -2.80 6.63
CA GLY A 98 -0.35 -2.49 8.04
C GLY A 98 1.02 -1.86 8.31
N PHE A 99 2.07 -2.45 7.75
CA PHE A 99 3.45 -2.10 8.09
C PHE A 99 3.85 -0.69 7.63
N VAL A 100 3.52 -0.30 6.39
CA VAL A 100 3.92 1.01 5.85
C VAL A 100 3.19 2.16 6.57
N PRO A 101 1.87 2.12 6.81
CA PRO A 101 1.19 3.12 7.63
C PRO A 101 1.72 3.20 9.06
N ALA A 102 2.07 2.07 9.69
CA ALA A 102 2.68 2.09 11.01
C ALA A 102 4.04 2.82 11.02
N LEU A 103 4.89 2.58 10.02
CA LEU A 103 6.15 3.31 9.87
C LEU A 103 5.94 4.81 9.59
N LEU A 104 5.00 5.15 8.71
CA LEU A 104 4.62 6.53 8.40
C LEU A 104 4.13 7.27 9.65
N ALA A 105 3.16 6.68 10.37
CA ALA A 105 2.62 7.24 11.60
C ALA A 105 3.74 7.46 12.62
N ARG A 106 4.59 6.44 12.84
CA ARG A 106 5.70 6.54 13.79
C ARG A 106 6.68 7.65 13.42
N GLU A 107 7.07 7.74 12.15
CA GLU A 107 8.01 8.76 11.68
C GLU A 107 7.43 10.18 11.84
N ILE A 108 6.17 10.38 11.48
CA ILE A 108 5.50 11.68 11.58
C ILE A 108 5.33 12.08 13.05
N LEU A 109 4.74 11.21 13.88
CA LEU A 109 4.44 11.51 15.28
C LEU A 109 5.71 11.80 16.08
N LEU A 110 6.78 11.03 15.85
CA LEU A 110 8.09 11.27 16.47
C LEU A 110 8.69 12.60 16.04
N ARG A 111 8.81 12.85 14.73
CA ARG A 111 9.55 14.02 14.23
C ARG A 111 8.78 15.33 14.42
N LYS A 112 7.46 15.27 14.57
CA LYS A 112 6.61 16.43 14.89
C LYS A 112 6.45 16.65 16.40
N ASN A 113 6.95 15.75 17.25
CA ASN A 113 6.84 15.83 18.71
C ASN A 113 5.40 16.04 19.20
N VAL A 114 4.42 15.38 18.56
CA VAL A 114 2.99 15.54 18.88
C VAL A 114 2.48 14.55 19.93
N VAL A 115 3.31 13.58 20.32
CA VAL A 115 2.97 12.56 21.34
C VAL A 115 4.00 12.55 22.45
N ASN A 116 3.55 12.47 23.70
CA ASN A 116 4.41 12.42 24.86
C ASN A 116 4.80 10.97 25.23
N GLY A 117 6.08 10.66 25.13
CA GLY A 117 6.66 9.40 25.60
C GLY A 117 6.49 8.21 24.64
N LYS A 118 7.33 7.19 24.82
CA LYS A 118 7.40 6.01 23.95
C LYS A 118 6.16 5.13 24.03
N GLY A 119 5.52 5.04 25.20
CA GLY A 119 4.31 4.25 25.41
C GLY A 119 3.13 4.77 24.58
N TRP A 120 2.80 6.05 24.72
CA TRP A 120 1.74 6.68 23.94
C TRP A 120 2.02 6.68 22.45
N LEU A 121 3.28 6.87 22.04
CA LEU A 121 3.65 6.77 20.64
C LEU A 121 3.25 5.41 20.05
N ASN A 122 3.57 4.31 20.73
CA ASN A 122 3.23 2.97 20.25
C ASN A 122 1.72 2.77 20.17
N VAL A 123 0.98 3.26 21.17
CA VAL A 123 -0.50 3.21 21.17
C VAL A 123 -1.05 3.91 19.94
N PHE A 124 -0.66 5.17 19.69
CA PHE A 124 -1.15 5.91 18.53
C PHE A 124 -0.75 5.30 17.19
N VAL A 125 0.47 4.78 17.08
CA VAL A 125 0.92 4.10 15.86
C VAL A 125 0.05 2.89 15.56
N VAL A 126 -0.22 2.04 16.56
CA VAL A 126 -1.09 0.87 16.40
C VAL A 126 -2.52 1.29 16.08
N SER A 127 -3.07 2.29 16.80
CA SER A 127 -4.44 2.78 16.55
C SER A 127 -4.61 3.35 15.13
N ILE A 128 -3.66 4.15 14.65
CA ILE A 128 -3.70 4.70 13.28
C ILE A 128 -3.60 3.58 12.25
N CYS A 129 -2.71 2.60 12.47
CA CYS A 129 -2.57 1.45 11.58
C CYS A 129 -3.89 0.66 11.49
N LEU A 130 -4.50 0.33 12.63
CA LEU A 130 -5.78 -0.40 12.67
C LEU A 130 -6.91 0.39 12.03
N ALA A 131 -7.00 1.70 12.31
CA ALA A 131 -8.00 2.57 11.71
C ALA A 131 -7.85 2.67 10.18
N PHE A 132 -6.60 2.77 9.70
CA PHE A 132 -6.31 2.79 8.27
C PHE A 132 -6.67 1.47 7.59
N SER A 133 -6.29 0.33 8.17
CA SER A 133 -6.66 -0.98 7.66
C SER A 133 -8.18 -1.18 7.62
N ALA A 134 -8.88 -0.89 8.72
CA ALA A 134 -10.33 -0.99 8.78
C ALA A 134 -11.02 -0.07 7.77
N PHE A 135 -10.50 1.15 7.56
CA PHE A 135 -11.05 2.06 6.56
C PHE A 135 -10.87 1.55 5.14
N TYR A 136 -9.71 0.94 4.83
CA TYR A 136 -9.47 0.33 3.52
C TYR A 136 -10.43 -0.83 3.25
N GLU A 137 -10.63 -1.71 4.22
CA GLU A 137 -11.60 -2.83 4.12
C GLU A 137 -13.03 -2.33 3.89
N LEU A 138 -13.41 -1.20 4.49
CA LEU A 138 -14.72 -0.57 4.23
C LEU A 138 -14.83 -0.05 2.78
N ILE A 139 -13.73 0.44 2.19
CA ILE A 139 -13.69 0.85 0.79
C ILE A 139 -13.86 -0.38 -0.10
N GLU A 140 -13.13 -1.46 0.16
CA GLU A 140 -13.24 -2.72 -0.60
C GLU A 140 -14.67 -3.27 -0.52
N TRP A 141 -15.27 -3.27 0.67
CA TRP A 141 -16.67 -3.67 0.84
C TRP A 141 -17.63 -2.80 0.02
N TRP A 142 -17.46 -1.47 0.01
CA TRP A 142 -18.27 -0.60 -0.83
C TRP A 142 -18.11 -0.87 -2.33
N VAL A 143 -16.88 -1.13 -2.78
CA VAL A 143 -16.61 -1.48 -4.18
C VAL A 143 -17.30 -2.79 -4.54
N ALA A 144 -17.23 -3.82 -3.68
CA ALA A 144 -17.88 -5.11 -3.91
C ALA A 144 -19.41 -4.94 -4.05
N VAL A 145 -20.04 -4.21 -3.12
CA VAL A 145 -21.48 -3.91 -3.16
C VAL A 145 -21.89 -3.18 -4.45
N LEU A 146 -21.08 -2.22 -4.92
CA LEU A 146 -21.37 -1.46 -6.15
C LEU A 146 -21.13 -2.26 -7.43
N SER A 147 -20.19 -3.20 -7.40
CA SER A 147 -19.82 -4.05 -8.55
C SER A 147 -20.72 -5.28 -8.68
N GLY A 148 -21.55 -5.56 -7.68
CA GLY A 148 -22.42 -6.74 -7.65
C GLY A 148 -21.68 -8.04 -7.35
N GLU A 149 -20.41 -7.94 -6.92
CA GLU A 149 -19.66 -9.07 -6.37
C GLU A 149 -20.09 -9.24 -4.92
N ASN A 150 -20.55 -10.45 -4.57
CA ASN A 150 -20.86 -10.76 -3.18
C ASN A 150 -19.54 -10.81 -2.39
N ALA A 151 -19.40 -9.89 -1.43
CA ALA A 151 -18.31 -9.89 -0.45
C ALA A 151 -18.29 -11.16 0.41
#